data_AF-A0A7X2XM78-F1
#
_entry.id   AF-A0A7X2XM78-F1
#
_cell.length_a   1.000
_cell.length_b   1.000
_cell.length_c   1.000
_cell.angle_alpha   90.00
_cell.angle_beta   90.00
_cell.angle_gamma   90.00
#
_symmetry.space_group_name_H-M   'P 1'
#
loop_
_entity.id
_entity.type
_entity.pdbx_description
1 polymer ?
#
loop_
_entity_poly.entity_id
_entity_poly.type
_entity_poly.pdbx_seq_one_letter_code
_entity_poly.pdbx_strand_id
1 'polypeptide(L)'
;VFLRSGNLVLRATNRSKEDQYFNPRNNHRKVVYNSGSVRTHGKVEFLYGKLEMRAKLPKGQGVFPAFWTLGSDFTLDGKINPVQGRGWPSTGEIDIME
;
A
#
# COMPACT_ATOMS: atom_id res chain seq x y z
N VAL A 1 -3.61 -5.53 10.24
CA VAL A 1 -3.41 -6.68 9.31
C VAL A 1 -3.29 -7.93 10.15
N PHE A 2 -3.99 -9.01 9.81
CA PHE A 2 -3.90 -10.28 10.56
C PHE A 2 -4.31 -11.47 9.67
N LEU A 3 -3.98 -12.68 10.12
CA LEU A 3 -4.45 -13.92 9.50
C LEU A 3 -5.73 -14.41 10.19
N ARG A 4 -6.71 -14.87 9.40
CA ARG A 4 -7.91 -15.53 9.93
C ARG A 4 -8.41 -16.57 8.94
N SER A 5 -8.53 -17.82 9.41
CA SER A 5 -9.07 -18.95 8.64
C SER A 5 -8.42 -19.08 7.25
N GLY A 6 -7.08 -19.04 7.20
CA GLY A 6 -6.30 -19.16 5.96
C GLY A 6 -6.27 -17.92 5.06
N ASN A 7 -6.91 -16.82 5.44
CA ASN A 7 -6.93 -15.59 4.66
C ASN A 7 -6.10 -14.48 5.33
N LEU A 8 -5.39 -13.71 4.51
CA LEU A 8 -4.81 -12.43 4.93
C LEU A 8 -5.91 -11.36 4.96
N VAL A 9 -6.09 -10.72 6.12
CA VAL A 9 -7.12 -9.71 6.32
C VAL A 9 -6.47 -8.33 6.51
N LEU A 10 -6.69 -7.46 5.53
CA LEU A 10 -6.45 -6.02 5.60
C LEU A 10 -7.78 -5.36 5.94
N ARG A 11 -7.94 -4.92 7.19
CA ARG A 11 -9.20 -4.35 7.68
C ARG A 11 -9.06 -2.85 7.84
N ALA A 12 -9.87 -2.10 7.09
CA ALA A 12 -10.10 -0.69 7.36
C ALA A 12 -11.06 -0.54 8.54
N THR A 13 -10.77 0.36 9.47
CA THR A 13 -11.66 0.68 10.60
C THR A 13 -11.66 2.19 10.86
N ASN A 14 -12.65 2.65 11.61
CA ASN A 14 -12.55 3.97 12.24
C ASN A 14 -11.38 3.96 13.23
N ARG A 15 -10.71 5.11 13.34
CA ARG A 15 -9.69 5.39 14.36
C ARG A 15 -10.37 6.07 15.55
N SER A 16 -10.02 5.65 16.76
CA SER A 16 -10.50 6.27 18.00
C SER A 16 -10.14 7.75 18.03
N LYS A 17 -10.93 8.60 18.70
CA LYS A 17 -10.76 10.07 18.60
C LYS A 17 -9.40 10.51 19.14
N GLU A 18 -8.94 9.85 20.18
CA GLU A 18 -7.66 10.03 20.86
C GLU A 18 -6.45 9.67 20.00
N ASP A 19 -6.59 8.73 19.05
CA ASP A 19 -5.50 8.31 18.16
C ASP A 19 -5.47 9.10 16.84
N GLN A 20 -6.47 9.95 16.58
CA GLN A 20 -6.53 10.75 15.35
C GLN A 20 -5.45 11.84 15.36
N TYR A 21 -4.80 12.03 14.21
CA TYR A 21 -3.73 12.99 14.04
C TYR A 21 -3.86 13.71 12.71
N PHE A 22 -3.19 14.85 12.57
CA PHE A 22 -3.07 15.54 11.28
C PHE A 22 -1.91 14.96 10.49
N ASN A 23 -2.11 14.71 9.19
CA ASN A 23 -1.11 14.12 8.33
C ASN A 23 0.17 15.00 8.33
N PRO A 24 1.36 14.44 8.65
CA PRO A 24 2.61 15.19 8.72
C PRO A 24 3.01 15.87 7.39
N ARG A 25 2.53 15.34 6.26
CA ARG A 25 2.79 15.89 4.92
C ARG A 25 1.73 16.90 4.49
N ASN A 26 0.59 16.95 5.15
CA ASN A 26 -0.50 17.91 4.91
C ASN A 26 -1.32 18.07 6.19
N ASN A 27 -0.98 19.08 6.99
CA ASN A 27 -1.57 19.31 8.30
C ASN A 27 -3.06 19.71 8.26
N HIS A 28 -3.65 19.96 7.09
CA HIS A 28 -5.10 20.18 6.94
C HIS A 28 -5.89 18.87 6.82
N ARG A 29 -5.22 17.72 6.64
CA ARG A 29 -5.87 16.41 6.52
C ARG A 29 -5.80 15.65 7.84
N LYS A 30 -6.95 15.52 8.50
CA LYS A 30 -7.09 14.66 9.69
C LYS A 30 -7.19 13.19 9.29
N VAL A 31 -6.32 12.35 9.85
CA VAL A 31 -6.33 10.90 9.66
C VAL A 31 -7.32 10.29 10.65
N VAL A 32 -8.48 9.87 10.13
CA VAL A 32 -9.62 9.36 10.94
C VAL A 32 -9.89 7.87 10.76
N TYR A 33 -9.08 7.19 9.93
CA TYR A 33 -9.21 5.76 9.66
C TYR A 33 -7.91 5.02 9.97
N ASN A 34 -8.05 3.74 10.27
CA ASN A 34 -6.97 2.77 10.25
C ASN A 34 -7.10 1.91 8.98
N SER A 35 -5.98 1.46 8.44
CA SER A 35 -5.92 0.54 7.30
C SER A 35 -4.72 -0.40 7.45
N GLY A 36 -4.44 -1.19 6.41
CA GLY A 36 -3.27 -2.05 6.34
C GLY A 36 -2.66 -2.05 4.94
N SER A 37 -1.35 -2.19 4.86
CA SER A 37 -0.60 -2.40 3.62
C SER A 37 0.51 -3.40 3.91
N VAL A 38 0.74 -4.33 2.99
CA VAL A 38 1.83 -5.30 3.05
C VAL A 38 2.63 -5.15 1.77
N ARG A 39 3.95 -5.15 1.88
CA ARG A 39 4.88 -4.93 0.76
C ARG A 39 5.97 -5.98 0.80
N THR A 40 6.45 -6.38 -0.37
CA THR A 40 7.53 -7.37 -0.52
C THR A 40 8.87 -6.74 -0.91
N HIS A 41 8.96 -5.41 -1.05
CA HIS A 41 10.17 -4.68 -1.41
C HIS A 41 11.40 -5.11 -0.57
N GLY A 42 12.51 -5.42 -1.24
CA GLY A 42 13.75 -5.90 -0.62
C GLY A 42 13.67 -7.31 -0.05
N LYS A 43 12.59 -8.06 -0.32
CA LYS A 43 12.38 -9.44 0.15
C LYS A 43 12.02 -10.38 -0.98
N VAL A 44 10.97 -10.06 -1.73
CA VAL A 44 10.50 -10.84 -2.87
C VAL A 44 10.11 -9.88 -3.98
N GLU A 45 10.75 -10.07 -5.13
CA GLU A 45 10.61 -9.26 -6.33
C GLU A 45 10.40 -10.19 -7.51
N PHE A 46 9.63 -9.73 -8.50
CA PHE A 46 9.23 -10.54 -9.64
C PHE A 46 9.71 -9.85 -10.92
N LEU A 47 10.36 -10.62 -11.80
CA LEU A 47 10.66 -10.18 -13.15
C LEU A 47 10.00 -11.17 -14.12
N TYR A 48 9.02 -10.67 -14.86
CA TYR A 48 8.18 -11.46 -15.77
C TYR A 48 7.37 -12.55 -15.04
N GLY A 49 6.63 -13.35 -15.82
CA GLY A 49 5.82 -14.45 -15.31
C GLY A 49 4.37 -14.07 -15.03
N LYS A 50 3.71 -14.84 -14.16
CA LYS A 50 2.29 -14.70 -13.81
C LYS A 50 2.14 -14.48 -12.31
N LEU A 51 1.53 -13.36 -11.93
CA LEU A 51 1.19 -13.05 -10.55
C LEU A 51 -0.33 -13.13 -10.38
N GLU A 52 -0.79 -13.98 -9.44
CA GLU A 52 -2.22 -14.18 -9.18
C GLU A 52 -2.54 -13.82 -7.73
N MET A 53 -3.68 -13.13 -7.54
CA MET A 53 -4.27 -12.88 -6.23
C MET A 53 -5.73 -13.31 -6.25
N ARG A 54 -6.12 -14.09 -5.24
CA ARG A 54 -7.53 -14.37 -4.93
C ARG A 54 -7.95 -13.55 -3.72
N ALA A 55 -8.82 -12.56 -3.93
CA ALA A 55 -9.29 -11.68 -2.87
C ALA A 55 -10.81 -11.51 -2.89
N LYS A 56 -11.36 -11.14 -1.73
CA LYS A 56 -12.72 -10.59 -1.60
C LYS A 56 -12.59 -9.12 -1.21
N LEU A 57 -13.11 -8.24 -2.05
CA LEU A 57 -13.00 -6.80 -1.84
C LEU A 57 -14.00 -6.30 -0.77
N PRO A 58 -13.63 -5.27 0.01
CA PRO A 58 -14.57 -4.59 0.91
C PRO A 58 -15.66 -3.86 0.11
N LYS A 59 -16.76 -3.55 0.78
CA LYS A 59 -17.81 -2.65 0.27
C LYS A 59 -17.88 -1.42 1.16
N GLY A 60 -18.24 -0.28 0.58
CA GLY A 60 -18.43 0.98 1.31
C GLY A 60 -17.94 2.17 0.51
N GLN A 61 -18.41 3.37 0.84
CA GLN A 61 -17.91 4.58 0.23
C GLN A 61 -16.51 4.90 0.77
N GLY A 62 -15.58 5.25 -0.11
CA GLY A 62 -14.23 5.70 0.25
C GLY A 62 -13.23 4.60 0.61
N VAL A 63 -13.62 3.32 0.57
CA VAL A 63 -12.64 2.22 0.59
C VAL A 63 -12.00 2.10 -0.79
N PHE A 64 -10.67 1.94 -0.82
CA PHE A 64 -9.87 1.80 -2.04
C PHE A 64 -8.89 0.63 -1.84
N PRO A 65 -9.33 -0.61 -2.10
CA PRO A 65 -8.46 -1.78 -2.03
C PRO A 65 -7.58 -1.84 -3.28
N ALA A 66 -6.26 -2.01 -3.14
CA ALA A 66 -5.38 -2.11 -4.30
C ALA A 66 -4.47 -3.34 -4.21
N PHE A 67 -4.23 -3.97 -5.36
CA PHE A 67 -3.20 -4.97 -5.58
C PHE A 67 -2.39 -4.59 -6.81
N TRP A 68 -1.15 -4.18 -6.56
CA TRP A 68 -0.33 -3.47 -7.53
C TRP A 68 1.14 -3.73 -7.27
N THR A 69 1.98 -3.38 -8.23
CA THR A 69 3.44 -3.55 -8.17
C THR A 69 4.14 -2.26 -8.60
N LEU A 70 5.36 -2.08 -8.09
CA LEU A 70 6.32 -1.06 -8.54
C LEU A 70 7.61 -1.73 -8.99
N GLY A 71 8.40 -1.04 -9.81
CA GLY A 71 9.76 -1.45 -10.12
C GLY A 71 10.60 -1.68 -8.86
N SER A 72 11.46 -2.70 -8.88
CA SER A 72 12.29 -3.06 -7.70
C SER A 72 13.35 -2.02 -7.36
N ASP A 73 13.67 -1.12 -8.29
CA ASP A 73 14.55 0.03 -8.06
C ASP A 73 13.86 1.19 -7.33
N PHE A 74 12.59 1.04 -6.94
CA PHE A 74 11.86 2.04 -6.17
C PHE A 74 12.20 2.00 -4.68
N THR A 75 12.91 3.00 -4.16
CA THR A 75 13.21 3.13 -2.73
C THR A 75 12.27 4.07 -1.98
N LEU A 76 11.69 3.58 -0.88
CA LEU A 76 10.70 4.26 -0.03
C LEU A 76 11.32 4.83 1.27
N ASP A 77 12.44 5.56 1.19
CA ASP A 77 12.96 6.31 2.35
C ASP A 77 12.42 7.75 2.41
N GLY A 78 11.58 8.14 1.44
CA GLY A 78 11.02 9.48 1.32
C GLY A 78 11.97 10.50 0.69
N LYS A 79 13.15 10.08 0.22
CA LYS A 79 14.09 10.89 -0.55
C LYS A 79 14.24 10.29 -1.94
N ILE A 80 13.89 11.06 -2.97
CA ILE A 80 14.20 10.67 -4.36
C ILE A 80 15.66 11.03 -4.60
N ASN A 81 16.56 10.05 -4.48
CA ASN A 81 17.97 10.22 -4.82
C ASN A 81 18.32 9.31 -6.01
N PRO A 82 18.90 9.85 -7.11
CA PRO A 82 19.32 9.04 -8.25
C PRO A 82 20.38 7.97 -7.92
N VAL A 83 21.02 8.03 -6.75
CA VAL A 83 21.92 6.97 -6.24
C VAL A 83 21.15 5.75 -5.72
N GLN A 84 19.86 5.90 -5.39
CA GLN A 84 19.02 4.85 -4.79
C GLN A 84 18.09 4.14 -5.79
N GLY A 85 17.93 4.68 -7.01
CA GLY A 85 17.11 4.09 -8.09
C GLY A 85 16.25 5.13 -8.82
N ARG A 86 15.28 4.68 -9.62
CA ARG A 86 14.35 5.60 -10.32
C ARG A 86 13.17 5.96 -9.43
N GLY A 87 12.83 7.25 -9.38
CA GLY A 87 11.61 7.72 -8.74
C GLY A 87 10.35 7.35 -9.52
N TRP A 88 9.19 7.42 -8.87
CA TRP A 88 7.90 7.36 -9.54
C TRP A 88 7.68 8.62 -10.41
N PRO A 89 7.12 8.53 -11.63
CA PRO A 89 6.56 7.31 -12.27
C PRO A 89 7.57 6.49 -13.07
N SER A 90 8.82 6.94 -13.23
CA SER A 90 9.82 6.33 -14.12
C SER A 90 10.28 4.91 -13.73
N THR A 91 10.07 4.49 -12.47
CA THR A 91 10.28 3.10 -12.01
C THR A 91 9.25 2.12 -12.56
N GLY A 92 8.09 2.63 -13.03
CA GLY A 92 6.97 1.82 -13.50
C GLY A 92 6.04 1.35 -12.38
N GLU A 93 4.76 1.26 -12.71
CA GLU A 93 3.67 0.79 -11.85
C GLU A 93 2.76 -0.11 -12.68
N ILE A 94 2.34 -1.23 -12.09
CA ILE A 94 1.34 -2.12 -12.69
C ILE A 94 0.25 -2.36 -11.65
N ASP A 95 -0.90 -1.77 -11.91
CA ASP A 95 -2.12 -1.96 -11.12
C ASP A 95 -2.88 -3.18 -11.63
N ILE A 96 -2.84 -4.27 -10.86
CA ILE A 96 -3.51 -5.52 -11.22
C ILE A 96 -5.00 -5.43 -10.83
N MET A 97 -5.31 -4.72 -9.74
CA MET A 97 -6.67 -4.44 -9.27
C MET A 97 -6.69 -3.18 -8.40
N GLU A 98 -7.66 -2.29 -8.65
CA GLU A 98 -8.10 -1.18 -7.79
C GLU A 98 -9.61 -1.24 -7.55
#